data_AF-D2SFZ9-F1
#
_entry.id   AF-D2SFZ9-F1
#
_cell.length_a   1.000
_cell.length_b   1.000
_cell.length_c   1.000
_cell.angle_alpha   90.00
_cell.angle_beta   90.00
_cell.angle_gamma   90.00
#
_symmetry.space_group_name_H-M   'P 1'
#
loop_
_entity.id
_entity.type
_entity.pdbx_description
1 polymer ?
#
loop_
_entity_poly.entity_id
_entity_poly.type
_entity_poly.pdbx_seq_one_letter_code
_entity_poly.pdbx_strand_id
1 'polypeptide(L)' 'MRINPCPQVRWVPVVDSAGHRHMEMRWSMPTQVQPTAQPATAPSTLRAA' A
#
# COMPACT_ATOMS: atom_id res chain seq x y z
N MET A 1 27.77 -14.73 3.32
CA MET A 1 26.44 -15.19 2.88
C MET A 1 25.68 -13.98 2.34
N ARG A 2 25.44 -13.89 1.03
CA ARG A 2 24.65 -12.80 0.44
C ARG A 2 23.16 -13.11 0.66
N ILE A 3 22.47 -12.29 1.43
CA ILE A 3 21.02 -12.40 1.60
C ILE A 3 20.40 -11.85 0.34
N ASN A 4 19.90 -12.74 -0.53
CA ASN A 4 19.08 -12.34 -1.65
C ASN A 4 17.72 -11.93 -1.08
N PRO A 5 17.23 -10.69 -1.31
CA PRO A 5 15.94 -10.27 -0.81
C PRO A 5 14.85 -11.12 -1.49
N CYS A 6 14.17 -11.96 -0.72
CA CYS A 6 13.03 -12.74 -1.20
C CYS A 6 11.82 -11.80 -1.38
N PRO A 7 11.02 -11.96 -2.45
CA PRO A 7 9.80 -11.19 -2.62
C PRO A 7 8.83 -11.46 -1.47
N GLN A 8 8.23 -10.39 -0.94
CA GLN A 8 7.18 -10.47 0.07
C GLN A 8 5.82 -10.47 -0.61
N VAL A 9 4.94 -11.35 -0.17
CA VAL A 9 3.56 -11.49 -0.66
C VAL A 9 2.61 -11.01 0.43
N ARG A 10 1.62 -10.19 0.06
CA ARG A 10 0.52 -9.79 0.95
C ARG A 10 -0.81 -9.72 0.20
N TRP A 11 -1.90 -9.97 0.91
CA TRP A 11 -3.25 -9.70 0.44
C TRP A 11 -3.63 -8.26 0.80
N VAL A 12 -4.13 -7.50 -0.17
CA VAL A 12 -4.53 -6.11 0.02
C VAL A 12 -6.02 -5.96 -0.32
N PRO A 13 -6.84 -5.38 0.56
CA PRO A 13 -8.20 -5.03 0.20
C PRO A 13 -8.19 -3.92 -0.85
N VAL A 14 -8.95 -4.12 -1.93
CA VAL A 14 -9.10 -3.15 -3.02
C VAL A 14 -10.58 -2.86 -3.23
N VAL A 15 -10.88 -1.60 -3.54
CA VAL A 15 -12.19 -1.16 -4.01
C VAL A 15 -12.03 -0.76 -5.47
N ASP A 16 -12.76 -1.41 -6.37
CA ASP A 16 -12.75 -1.06 -7.79
C ASP A 16 -13.47 0.28 -8.04
N SER A 17 -13.42 0.78 -9.28
CA SER A 17 -14.12 2.02 -9.65
C SER A 17 -15.65 1.91 -9.57
N ALA A 18 -16.19 0.69 -9.53
CA ALA A 18 -17.62 0.42 -9.36
C ALA A 18 -18.04 0.29 -7.87
N GLY A 19 -17.08 0.31 -6.94
CA GLY A 19 -17.32 0.19 -5.50
C GLY A 19 -17.29 -1.23 -4.94
N HIS A 20 -16.95 -2.25 -5.74
CA HIS A 20 -16.84 -3.62 -5.26
C HIS A 20 -15.56 -3.85 -4.46
N ARG A 21 -15.71 -4.54 -3.33
CA ARG A 21 -14.60 -4.91 -2.44
C ARG A 21 -14.09 -6.29 -2.81
N HIS A 22 -12.80 -6.42 -3.05
CA HIS A 22 -12.14 -7.71 -3.26
C HIS A 22 -10.73 -7.70 -2.65
N MET A 23 -10.08 -8.87 -2.67
CA MET A 23 -8.71 -9.04 -2.21
C MET A 23 -7.78 -9.21 -3.41
N GLU A 24 -6.69 -8.46 -3.44
CA GLU A 24 -5.65 -8.58 -4.45
C GLU A 24 -4.36 -9.13 -3.82
N MET A 25 -3.76 -10.13 -4.47
CA MET A 25 -2.46 -10.66 -4.08
C MET A 25 -1.36 -9.77 -4.67
N ARG A 26 -0.61 -9.08 -3.80
CA ARG A 26 0.45 -8.16 -4.22
C ARG A 26 1.81 -8.65 -3.74
N TRP A 27 2.76 -8.70 -4.67
CA TRP A 27 4.15 -8.98 -4.38
C TRP A 27 4.96 -7.67 -4.34
N SER A 28 5.94 -7.60 -3.44
CA SER A 28 6.89 -6.49 -3.37
C SER A 28 8.28 -7.03 -3.12
N MET A 29 9.27 -6.53 -3.87
CA MET A 29 10.66 -6.72 -3.50
C MET A 29 10.94 -5.92 -2.22
N PRO A 30 11.65 -6.49 -1.23
CA PRO A 30 12.21 -5.72 -0.14
C PRO A 30 13.24 -4.73 -0.71
N THR A 31 12.78 -3.55 -1.14
CA THR A 31 13.67 -2.42 -1.37
C THR A 31 14.18 -2.03 0.01
N GLN A 32 15.50 -2.09 0.21
CA GLN A 32 16.15 -1.59 1.42
C GLN A 32 15.60 -0.18 1.68
N VAL A 33 14.83 -0.06 2.76
CA VAL A 33 13.95 1.09 3.01
C VAL A 33 14.81 2.35 3.07
N GLN A 34 14.84 3.13 2.00
CA GLN A 34 15.14 4.55 2.13
C GLN A 34 13.79 5.20 2.47
N PRO A 35 13.64 5.80 3.67
CA PRO A 35 12.38 6.39 4.06
C PRO A 35 12.16 7.66 3.25
N THR A 36 11.60 7.50 2.04
CA THR A 36 11.08 8.63 1.27
C THR A 36 9.71 8.94 1.86
N ALA A 37 9.64 10.08 2.55
CA ALA A 37 8.48 10.59 3.25
C ALA A 37 7.17 10.36 2.46
N GLN A 38 6.23 9.66 3.09
CA GLN A 38 4.82 9.69 2.69
C GLN A 38 4.36 11.16 2.63
N PRO A 39 3.80 11.66 1.52
CA PRO A 39 2.94 12.82 1.60
C PRO A 39 1.74 12.40 2.43
N ALA A 40 1.62 12.96 3.63
CA ALA A 40 0.41 12.89 4.42
C ALA A 40 -0.68 13.67 3.66
N THR A 41 -1.42 13.00 2.77
CA THR A 41 -2.74 13.48 2.36
C THR A 41 -3.66 13.31 3.56
N ALA A 42 -3.71 14.37 4.36
CA ALA A 42 -4.65 14.52 5.47
C ALA A 42 -6.09 14.27 4.99
N PRO A 43 -6.95 13.64 5.81
CA PRO A 43 -8.38 13.61 5.51
C PRO A 43 -8.94 15.02 5.66
N SER A 44 -9.26 15.67 4.54
CA SER A 44 -10.03 16.92 4.51
C SER A 44 -11.41 16.67 5.10
N THR A 45 -11.53 16.84 6.41
CA THR A 45 -12.81 16.91 7.10
C THR A 45 -13.32 18.33 6.98
N LEU A 46 -14.12 18.60 5.95
CA LEU A 46 -14.98 19.79 5.92
C LEU A 46 -16.42 19.32 6.11
N ARG A 47 -16.85 19.31 7.37
CA ARG A 47 -18.26 19.26 7.74
C ARG A 47 -18.78 20.69 7.69
N ALA A 48 -19.58 21.03 6.68
CA ALA A 48 -20.33 22.28 6.67
C ALA A 48 -21.55 22.15 7.59
N ALA A 49 -21.78 23.20 8.38
CA ALA A 49 -22.95 23.42 9.21
C ALA A 49 -24.03 24.16 8.42
#